data_AF-A0A1U9Z4T4-F1
#
_entry.id   AF-A0A1U9Z4T4-F1
#
_cell.length_a   1.000
_cell.length_b   1.000
_cell.length_c   1.000
_cell.angle_alpha   90.00
_cell.angle_beta   90.00
_cell.angle_gamma   90.00
#
_symmetry.space_group_name_H-M   'P 1'
#
loop_
_entity.id
_entity.type
_entity.pdbx_description
1 polymer ?
#
loop_
_entity_poly.entity_id
_entity_poly.type
_entity_poly.pdbx_seq_one_letter_code
_entity_poly.pdbx_strand_id
1 'polypeptide(L)'
;MTVGVYALPPYAMQDKDGSWYGLGIDLLDALSRRIGKEYRLVESTPDAMVPDVAGGKLDMALGGVPINAADEAVIDFSVPYYSGDLGVALRVVDKIGPTMMFELLTSPAFLYMLGLLTGPVFVIGALIWLLERRANPEQFEPRPARGVFSGFWWATVTMTTVGYGDKAPVTFFGRLLAMAWMFTALILAAITTAQLAAGLTSSLHTNFVDNIRDLSGLTVGTITESPAAAELGLLNISVTSFDTVSAGLDALESHDIDALVYDRAILQWSLDNYRDLYLSNLEFMQQNYALILPLNDPARNAINIAILQTLESQQWHLILERYVENGAR
;
A
#
# COMPACT_ATOMS: atom_id res chain seq x y z
N MET A 1 26.67 -30.98 -10.01
CA MET A 1 26.76 -30.13 -8.79
C MET A 1 25.55 -30.42 -7.94
N THR A 2 25.71 -30.62 -6.64
CA THR A 2 24.60 -30.83 -5.70
C THR A 2 24.21 -29.49 -5.12
N VAL A 3 23.00 -29.02 -5.43
CA VAL A 3 22.52 -27.71 -5.01
C VAL A 3 21.43 -27.86 -3.97
N GLY A 4 21.64 -27.31 -2.78
CA GLY A 4 20.63 -27.25 -1.73
C GLY A 4 19.50 -26.31 -2.11
N VAL A 5 18.26 -26.71 -1.85
CA VAL A 5 17.07 -25.88 -2.05
C VAL A 5 16.04 -26.17 -0.96
N TYR A 6 15.22 -25.19 -0.62
CA TYR A 6 14.06 -25.36 0.25
C TYR A 6 12.86 -24.58 -0.32
N ALA A 7 11.65 -24.93 0.12
CA ALA A 7 10.45 -24.25 -0.33
C ALA A 7 10.39 -22.83 0.26
N LEU A 8 10.51 -21.83 -0.61
CA LEU A 8 10.40 -20.42 -0.30
C LEU A 8 9.82 -19.66 -1.50
N PRO A 9 8.49 -19.54 -1.61
CA PRO A 9 7.88 -18.74 -2.66
C PRO A 9 8.24 -17.24 -2.54
N PRO A 10 8.51 -16.52 -3.64
CA PRO A 10 8.48 -16.97 -5.04
C PRO A 10 9.84 -17.49 -5.58
N TYR A 11 10.84 -17.67 -4.72
CA TYR A 11 12.21 -18.02 -5.10
C TYR A 11 12.39 -19.49 -5.50
N ALA A 12 11.77 -20.40 -4.74
CA ALA A 12 11.81 -21.84 -4.99
C ALA A 12 10.53 -22.50 -4.46
N MET A 13 9.86 -23.24 -5.33
CA MET A 13 8.57 -23.89 -5.08
C MET A 13 8.60 -25.29 -5.69
N GLN A 14 7.83 -26.21 -5.11
CA GLN A 14 7.60 -27.53 -5.70
C GLN A 14 6.21 -27.56 -6.34
N ASP A 15 6.14 -28.10 -7.56
CA ASP A 15 4.87 -28.46 -8.19
C ASP A 15 4.39 -29.84 -7.67
N LYS A 16 3.16 -30.22 -8.00
CA LYS A 16 2.51 -31.46 -7.54
C LYS A 16 3.24 -32.73 -7.97
N ASP A 17 4.04 -32.66 -9.02
CA ASP A 17 4.87 -33.76 -9.52
C ASP A 17 6.25 -33.84 -8.84
N GLY A 18 6.54 -32.92 -7.91
CA GLY A 18 7.82 -32.82 -7.20
C GLY A 18 8.91 -32.08 -7.97
N SER A 19 8.60 -31.53 -9.15
CA SER A 19 9.52 -30.66 -9.88
C SER A 19 9.66 -29.30 -9.18
N TRP A 20 10.86 -28.74 -9.22
CA TRP A 20 11.14 -27.42 -8.64
C TRP A 20 10.99 -26.33 -9.70
N TYR A 21 10.40 -25.20 -9.32
CA TYR A 21 10.30 -23.99 -10.13
C TYR A 21 10.40 -22.74 -9.24
N GLY A 22 10.63 -21.57 -9.84
CA GLY A 22 10.76 -20.31 -9.11
C GLY A 22 11.93 -19.47 -9.61
N LEU A 23 12.03 -18.24 -9.11
CA LEU A 23 13.03 -17.26 -9.55
C LEU A 23 14.47 -17.81 -9.49
N GLY A 24 14.81 -18.47 -8.38
CA GLY A 24 16.13 -19.03 -8.17
C GLY A 24 16.39 -20.31 -8.97
N ILE A 25 15.35 -21.09 -9.26
CA ILE A 25 15.47 -22.29 -10.10
C ILE A 25 15.72 -21.90 -11.55
N ASP A 26 14.96 -20.92 -12.07
CA ASP A 26 15.16 -20.41 -13.42
C ASP A 26 16.55 -19.76 -13.59
N LEU A 27 17.09 -19.14 -12.53
CA LEU A 27 18.48 -18.70 -12.50
C LEU A 27 19.46 -19.88 -12.62
N LEU A 28 19.30 -20.92 -11.81
CA LEU A 28 20.19 -22.10 -11.84
C LEU A 28 20.18 -22.77 -13.22
N ASP A 29 19.03 -22.85 -13.87
CA ASP A 29 18.90 -23.36 -15.24
C ASP A 29 19.67 -22.52 -16.25
N ALA A 30 19.58 -21.19 -16.14
CA ALA A 30 20.34 -20.28 -17.00
C ALA A 30 21.86 -20.40 -16.75
N LEU A 31 22.28 -20.52 -15.49
CA LEU A 31 23.67 -20.71 -15.11
C LEU A 31 24.24 -22.04 -15.59
N SER A 32 23.49 -23.13 -15.43
CA SER A 32 23.85 -24.48 -15.87
C SER A 32 24.19 -24.51 -17.37
N ARG A 33 23.35 -23.88 -18.20
CA ARG A 33 23.55 -23.79 -19.66
C ARG A 33 24.78 -22.96 -20.04
N ARG A 34 25.07 -21.90 -19.28
CA ARG A 34 26.22 -21.00 -19.55
C ARG A 34 27.55 -21.59 -19.09
N ILE A 35 27.56 -22.21 -17.91
CA ILE A 35 28.75 -22.79 -17.29
C ILE A 35 29.03 -24.19 -17.86
N GLY A 36 28.02 -24.84 -18.45
CA GLY A 36 28.13 -26.20 -19.00
C GLY A 36 28.26 -27.26 -17.91
N LYS A 37 27.66 -27.02 -16.74
CA LYS A 37 27.68 -27.94 -15.59
C LYS A 37 26.27 -28.35 -15.21
N GLU A 38 26.00 -29.64 -15.23
CA GLU A 38 24.74 -30.19 -14.73
C GLU A 38 24.65 -30.08 -13.20
N TYR A 39 23.43 -29.84 -12.72
CA TYR A 39 23.13 -29.77 -11.31
C TYR A 39 21.99 -30.73 -10.94
N ARG A 40 21.96 -31.11 -9.65
CA ARG A 40 20.88 -31.86 -9.04
C ARG A 40 20.46 -31.14 -7.77
N LEU A 41 19.17 -30.90 -7.64
CA LEU A 41 18.58 -30.29 -6.46
C LEU A 41 18.47 -31.31 -5.33
N VAL A 42 18.80 -30.89 -4.11
CA VAL A 42 18.61 -31.65 -2.88
C VAL A 42 17.83 -30.77 -1.92
N GLU A 43 16.68 -31.28 -1.49
CA GLU A 43 15.87 -30.61 -0.48
C GLU A 43 16.64 -30.55 0.85
N SER A 44 16.70 -29.37 1.44
CA SER A 44 17.31 -29.14 2.75
C SER A 44 16.49 -28.07 3.48
N THR A 45 16.88 -27.70 4.70
CA THR A 45 16.17 -26.76 5.56
C THR A 45 16.94 -25.44 5.69
N PRO A 46 16.27 -24.31 5.97
CA PRO A 46 16.93 -22.99 6.04
C PRO A 46 18.15 -22.97 6.96
N ASP A 47 18.03 -23.59 8.13
CA ASP A 47 19.07 -23.71 9.17
C ASP A 47 20.25 -24.61 8.76
N ALA A 48 20.02 -25.56 7.85
CA ALA A 48 21.05 -26.49 7.39
C ALA A 48 21.84 -26.00 6.17
N MET A 49 21.35 -25.01 5.42
CA MET A 49 21.96 -24.57 4.16
C MET A 49 23.42 -24.10 4.31
N VAL A 50 23.67 -23.16 5.21
CA VAL A 50 25.01 -22.61 5.43
C VAL A 50 25.96 -23.68 5.98
N PRO A 51 25.60 -24.45 7.04
CA PRO A 51 26.45 -25.54 7.53
C PRO A 51 26.74 -26.62 6.49
N ASP A 52 25.76 -27.01 5.67
CA ASP A 52 25.93 -28.08 4.68
C ASP A 52 26.85 -27.65 3.52
N VAL A 53 26.81 -26.37 3.10
CA VAL A 53 27.76 -25.84 2.10
C VAL A 53 29.15 -25.66 2.72
N ALA A 54 29.24 -25.09 3.93
CA ALA A 54 30.52 -24.94 4.63
C ALA A 54 31.21 -26.28 4.89
N GLY A 55 30.44 -27.32 5.21
CA GLY A 55 30.92 -28.68 5.43
C GLY A 55 31.19 -29.49 4.14
N GLY A 56 30.92 -28.92 2.96
CA GLY A 56 31.13 -29.58 1.66
C GLY A 56 30.15 -30.73 1.36
N LYS A 57 29.03 -30.80 2.09
CA LYS A 57 27.94 -31.74 1.79
C LYS A 57 27.12 -31.29 0.57
N LEU A 58 27.03 -29.97 0.37
CA LEU A 58 26.45 -29.34 -0.81
C LEU A 58 27.54 -28.57 -1.56
N ASP A 59 27.49 -28.60 -2.89
CA ASP A 59 28.41 -27.83 -3.74
C ASP A 59 28.01 -26.35 -3.81
N MET A 60 26.73 -26.06 -3.54
CA MET A 60 26.10 -24.74 -3.58
C MET A 60 24.74 -24.82 -2.89
N ALA A 61 24.19 -23.70 -2.45
CA ALA A 61 22.77 -23.63 -2.09
C ALA A 61 22.09 -22.41 -2.71
N LEU A 62 20.84 -22.61 -3.11
CA LEU A 62 19.90 -21.55 -3.45
C LEU A 62 19.14 -21.21 -2.18
N GLY A 63 19.68 -20.28 -1.40
CA GLY A 63 19.10 -19.85 -0.14
C GLY A 63 18.36 -18.53 -0.27
N GLY A 64 17.16 -18.44 0.32
CA GLY A 64 16.53 -17.15 0.65
C GLY A 64 17.15 -16.49 1.88
N VAL A 65 18.45 -16.63 2.08
CA VAL A 65 19.19 -15.99 3.17
C VAL A 65 19.88 -14.76 2.58
N PRO A 66 19.55 -13.55 3.05
CA PRO A 66 20.25 -12.36 2.60
C PRO A 66 21.73 -12.38 2.98
N ILE A 67 22.54 -11.76 2.13
CA ILE A 67 23.98 -11.60 2.34
C ILE A 67 24.21 -10.95 3.71
N ASN A 68 25.00 -11.61 4.56
CA ASN A 68 25.34 -11.11 5.89
C ASN A 68 26.79 -11.49 6.27
N ALA A 69 27.36 -10.73 7.21
CA ALA A 69 28.76 -10.89 7.58
C ALA A 69 29.05 -12.15 8.42
N ALA A 70 28.05 -12.69 9.12
CA ALA A 70 28.22 -13.87 9.95
C ALA A 70 28.43 -15.12 9.08
N ASP A 71 27.62 -15.25 8.02
CA ASP A 71 27.71 -16.37 7.09
C ASP A 71 28.90 -16.21 6.13
N GLU A 72 29.19 -15.01 5.60
CA GLU A 72 30.37 -14.76 4.73
C GLU A 72 31.72 -15.11 5.42
N ALA A 73 31.74 -15.25 6.75
CA ALA A 73 32.94 -15.69 7.47
C ALA A 73 33.24 -17.19 7.29
N VAL A 74 32.25 -18.01 6.91
CA VAL A 74 32.35 -19.48 6.78
C VAL A 74 31.96 -20.02 5.41
N ILE A 75 31.24 -19.24 4.61
CA ILE A 75 30.90 -19.49 3.20
C ILE A 75 31.20 -18.25 2.36
N ASP A 76 31.11 -18.36 1.04
CA ASP A 76 31.18 -17.21 0.12
C ASP A 76 29.80 -16.97 -0.52
N PHE A 77 29.31 -15.74 -0.50
CA PHE A 77 28.16 -15.34 -1.31
C PHE A 77 28.59 -15.00 -2.75
N SER A 78 27.73 -15.34 -3.72
CA SER A 78 27.84 -14.80 -5.07
C SER A 78 27.49 -13.32 -5.11
N VAL A 79 27.63 -12.68 -6.28
CA VAL A 79 26.92 -11.42 -6.54
C VAL A 79 25.41 -11.66 -6.37
N PRO A 80 24.65 -10.67 -5.86
CA PRO A 80 23.22 -10.84 -5.66
C PRO A 80 22.50 -11.02 -7.00
N TYR A 81 21.58 -11.99 -7.04
CA TYR A 81 20.72 -12.21 -8.20
C TYR A 81 19.36 -11.53 -8.07
N TYR A 82 18.97 -11.20 -6.84
CA TYR A 82 17.75 -10.46 -6.54
C TYR A 82 18.00 -9.53 -5.36
N SER A 83 17.48 -8.31 -5.47
CA SER A 83 17.46 -7.34 -4.39
C SER A 83 16.02 -6.98 -4.13
N GLY A 84 15.54 -7.29 -2.92
CA GLY A 84 14.22 -6.93 -2.44
C GLY A 84 14.31 -5.98 -1.26
N ASP A 85 13.18 -5.65 -0.66
CA ASP A 85 13.09 -4.83 0.54
C ASP A 85 12.23 -5.54 1.59
N LEU A 86 12.28 -5.10 2.84
CA LEU A 86 11.25 -5.48 3.80
C LEU A 86 9.96 -4.74 3.47
N GLY A 87 8.85 -5.45 3.62
CA GLY A 87 7.50 -4.93 3.47
C GLY A 87 6.70 -5.10 4.75
N VAL A 88 5.56 -4.40 4.82
CA VAL A 88 4.60 -4.51 5.91
C VAL A 88 3.25 -4.94 5.36
N ALA A 89 2.80 -6.13 5.77
CA ALA A 89 1.45 -6.60 5.55
C ALA A 89 0.52 -6.06 6.65
N LEU A 90 -0.64 -5.58 6.24
CA LEU A 90 -1.66 -4.97 7.08
C LEU A 90 -3.01 -5.60 6.74
N ARG A 91 -3.95 -5.48 7.67
CA ARG A 91 -5.35 -5.82 7.41
C ARG A 91 -6.04 -4.63 6.75
N VAL A 92 -6.83 -4.89 5.70
CA VAL A 92 -7.77 -3.93 5.15
C VAL A 92 -8.71 -3.55 6.28
N VAL A 93 -8.51 -2.36 6.83
CA VAL A 93 -9.34 -1.94 7.95
C VAL A 93 -10.74 -1.69 7.42
N ASP A 94 -11.76 -2.30 8.05
CA ASP A 94 -13.19 -2.04 7.86
C ASP A 94 -13.57 -0.60 8.28
N LYS A 95 -12.88 0.43 7.76
CA LYS A 95 -13.16 1.82 8.10
C LYS A 95 -14.29 2.42 7.32
N ILE A 96 -14.81 1.78 6.25
CA ILE A 96 -16.06 2.24 5.62
C ILE A 96 -17.24 1.86 6.53
N GLY A 97 -17.39 2.61 7.62
CA GLY A 97 -18.37 2.38 8.66
C GLY A 97 -18.92 3.70 9.21
N PRO A 98 -19.93 3.62 10.10
CA PRO A 98 -20.58 4.80 10.66
C PRO A 98 -19.63 5.72 11.45
N THR A 99 -18.55 5.17 12.00
CA THR A 99 -17.51 5.92 12.73
C THR A 99 -16.72 6.84 11.81
N MET A 100 -16.20 6.33 10.68
CA MET A 100 -15.51 7.15 9.68
C MET A 100 -16.46 8.20 9.07
N MET A 101 -17.72 7.83 8.80
CA MET A 101 -18.70 8.81 8.33
C MET A 101 -18.90 9.94 9.35
N PHE A 102 -18.96 9.61 10.64
CA PHE A 102 -19.06 10.61 11.70
C PHE A 102 -17.80 11.49 11.79
N GLU A 103 -16.60 10.92 11.73
CA GLU A 103 -15.34 11.65 11.73
C GLU A 103 -15.21 12.58 10.51
N LEU A 104 -15.61 12.11 9.32
CA LEU A 104 -15.60 12.90 8.10
C LEU A 104 -16.55 14.10 8.21
N LEU A 105 -17.78 13.89 8.70
CA LEU A 105 -18.80 14.93 8.88
C LEU A 105 -18.51 15.90 10.04
N THR A 106 -17.68 15.49 11.01
CA THR A 106 -17.25 16.35 12.12
C THR A 106 -15.86 16.96 11.90
N SER A 107 -15.20 16.62 10.78
CA SER A 107 -13.87 17.13 10.47
C SER A 107 -13.89 18.67 10.31
N PRO A 108 -12.84 19.37 10.77
CA PRO A 108 -12.75 20.83 10.58
C PRO A 108 -12.89 21.24 9.12
N ALA A 109 -12.29 20.48 8.18
CA ALA A 109 -12.39 20.72 6.75
C ALA A 109 -13.85 20.66 6.26
N PHE A 110 -14.60 19.64 6.66
CA PHE A 110 -16.02 19.52 6.34
C PHE A 110 -16.83 20.68 6.92
N LEU A 111 -16.60 21.05 8.19
CA LEU A 111 -17.28 22.17 8.84
C LEU A 111 -16.98 23.51 8.16
N TYR A 112 -15.73 23.73 7.73
CA TYR A 112 -15.37 24.92 6.94
C TYR A 112 -16.06 24.94 5.58
N MET A 113 -16.14 23.80 4.88
CA MET A 113 -16.89 23.72 3.61
C MET A 113 -18.38 23.96 3.82
N LEU A 114 -18.97 23.38 4.86
CA LEU A 114 -20.37 23.60 5.19
C LEU A 114 -20.63 25.08 5.48
N GLY A 115 -19.71 25.75 6.19
CA GLY A 115 -19.73 27.19 6.39
C GLY A 115 -19.59 27.99 5.10
N LEU A 116 -18.70 27.60 4.18
CA LEU A 116 -18.51 28.23 2.88
C LEU A 116 -19.74 28.07 1.96
N LEU A 117 -20.46 26.95 2.09
CA LEU A 117 -21.68 26.67 1.34
C LEU A 117 -22.88 27.44 1.92
N THR A 118 -23.06 27.40 3.24
CA THR A 118 -24.24 28.01 3.91
C THR A 118 -24.10 29.50 4.17
N GLY A 119 -22.90 30.01 4.45
CA GLY A 119 -22.65 31.43 4.75
C GLY A 119 -23.14 32.39 3.66
N PRO A 120 -22.78 32.18 2.38
CA PRO A 120 -23.25 33.02 1.28
C PRO A 120 -24.77 33.04 1.13
N VAL A 121 -25.48 31.95 1.48
CA VAL A 121 -26.95 31.89 1.43
C VAL A 121 -27.57 32.96 2.32
N PHE A 122 -27.02 33.18 3.53
CA PHE A 122 -27.50 34.22 4.44
C PHE A 122 -27.21 35.62 3.91
N VAL A 123 -26.03 35.84 3.34
CA VAL A 123 -25.62 37.14 2.77
C VAL A 123 -26.49 37.48 1.56
N ILE A 124 -26.62 36.57 0.61
CA ILE A 124 -27.42 36.77 -0.60
C ILE A 124 -28.90 36.84 -0.27
N GLY A 125 -29.39 36.05 0.69
CA GLY A 125 -30.74 36.13 1.19
C GLY A 125 -31.08 37.49 1.81
N ALA A 126 -30.16 38.09 2.58
CA ALA A 126 -30.34 39.44 3.11
C ALA A 126 -30.28 40.51 2.02
N LEU A 127 -29.37 40.37 1.04
CA LEU A 127 -29.23 41.31 -0.08
C LEU A 127 -30.44 41.29 -1.02
N ILE A 128 -30.94 40.11 -1.38
CA ILE A 128 -32.12 40.00 -2.24
C ILE A 128 -33.35 40.57 -1.54
N TRP A 129 -33.50 40.32 -0.24
CA TRP A 129 -34.54 40.95 0.56
C TRP A 129 -34.41 42.47 0.55
N LEU A 130 -33.21 43.02 0.74
CA LEU A 130 -32.98 44.46 0.74
C LEU A 130 -33.42 45.12 -0.58
N LEU A 131 -33.16 44.45 -1.71
CA LEU A 131 -33.52 44.91 -3.05
C LEU A 131 -35.02 44.75 -3.36
N GLU A 132 -35.65 43.67 -2.88
CA GLU A 132 -37.02 43.30 -3.25
C GLU A 132 -38.08 43.79 -2.25
N ARG A 133 -37.73 44.07 -0.98
CA ARG A 133 -38.69 44.42 0.11
C ARG A 133 -39.62 45.60 -0.19
N ARG A 134 -39.27 46.47 -1.14
CA ARG A 134 -40.07 47.65 -1.53
C ARG A 134 -40.93 47.39 -2.77
N ALA A 135 -40.44 46.57 -3.70
CA ALA A 135 -41.06 46.36 -5.00
C ALA A 135 -41.86 45.05 -5.09
N ASN A 136 -41.58 44.08 -4.22
CA ASN A 136 -42.24 42.78 -4.15
C ASN A 136 -42.56 42.39 -2.70
N PRO A 137 -43.41 43.17 -1.99
CA PRO A 137 -43.71 42.95 -0.58
C PRO A 137 -44.54 41.68 -0.33
N GLU A 138 -45.22 41.14 -1.36
CA GLU A 138 -46.01 39.91 -1.26
C GLU A 138 -45.12 38.67 -1.10
N GLN A 139 -43.99 38.61 -1.81
CA GLN A 139 -43.05 37.48 -1.74
C GLN A 139 -41.91 37.74 -0.74
N PHE A 140 -41.50 39.00 -0.58
CA PHE A 140 -40.43 39.42 0.32
C PHE A 140 -40.97 40.41 1.35
N GLU A 141 -41.45 39.90 2.49
CA GLU A 141 -42.06 40.70 3.54
C GLU A 141 -41.19 41.91 3.97
N PRO A 142 -41.76 43.12 4.12
CA PRO A 142 -41.00 44.30 4.55
C PRO A 142 -40.45 44.21 5.99
N ARG A 143 -41.02 43.34 6.83
CA ARG A 143 -40.58 43.15 8.22
C ARG A 143 -39.20 42.47 8.24
N PRO A 144 -38.17 43.05 8.88
CA PRO A 144 -36.79 42.56 8.78
C PRO A 144 -36.61 41.08 9.11
N ALA A 145 -37.15 40.60 10.24
CA ALA A 145 -36.97 39.21 10.67
C ALA A 145 -37.59 38.18 9.70
N ARG A 146 -38.81 38.45 9.22
CA ARG A 146 -39.52 37.53 8.29
C ARG A 146 -39.03 37.66 6.86
N GLY A 147 -38.69 38.87 6.44
CA GLY A 147 -38.22 39.14 5.09
C GLY A 147 -36.82 38.58 4.81
N VAL A 148 -35.90 38.67 5.77
CA VAL A 148 -34.58 38.04 5.65
C VAL A 148 -34.72 36.51 5.58
N PHE A 149 -35.65 35.92 6.34
CA PHE A 149 -35.94 34.49 6.24
C PHE A 149 -36.52 34.11 4.86
N SER A 150 -37.41 34.93 4.28
CA SER A 150 -37.90 34.73 2.91
C SER A 150 -36.78 34.79 1.87
N GLY A 151 -35.81 35.70 2.05
CA GLY A 151 -34.62 35.78 1.22
C GLY A 151 -33.69 34.57 1.38
N PHE A 152 -33.46 34.10 2.61
CA PHE A 152 -32.69 32.89 2.90
C PHE A 152 -33.34 31.64 2.28
N TRP A 153 -34.66 31.49 2.43
CA TRP A 153 -35.43 30.41 1.81
C TRP A 153 -35.23 30.41 0.28
N TRP A 154 -35.40 31.57 -0.36
CA TRP A 154 -35.19 31.70 -1.79
C TRP A 154 -33.76 31.36 -2.23
N ALA A 155 -32.76 31.88 -1.51
CA ALA A 155 -31.35 31.62 -1.82
C ALA A 155 -31.01 30.13 -1.68
N THR A 156 -31.55 29.47 -0.65
CA THR A 156 -31.40 28.02 -0.42
C THR A 156 -32.02 27.21 -1.55
N VAL A 157 -33.30 27.45 -1.87
CA VAL A 157 -34.04 26.74 -2.94
C VAL A 157 -33.37 26.91 -4.31
N THR A 158 -32.80 28.09 -4.55
CA THR A 158 -32.05 28.39 -5.78
C THR A 158 -30.72 27.64 -5.80
N MET A 159 -30.00 27.59 -4.67
CA MET A 159 -28.73 26.90 -4.56
C MET A 159 -28.85 25.38 -4.69
N THR A 160 -29.90 24.80 -4.12
CA THR A 160 -30.19 23.36 -4.22
C THR A 160 -30.83 22.98 -5.55
N THR A 161 -30.93 23.91 -6.50
CA THR A 161 -31.54 23.75 -7.84
C THR A 161 -32.99 23.25 -7.85
N VAL A 162 -33.68 23.25 -6.70
CA VAL A 162 -35.07 22.78 -6.57
C VAL A 162 -36.02 23.73 -7.28
N GLY A 163 -35.80 25.04 -7.13
CA GLY A 163 -36.48 26.06 -7.95
C GLY A 163 -38.01 26.04 -7.86
N TYR A 164 -38.60 25.95 -6.67
CA TYR A 164 -40.06 25.93 -6.47
C TYR A 164 -40.80 27.10 -7.16
N GLY A 165 -40.12 28.23 -7.40
CA GLY A 165 -40.70 29.40 -8.06
C GLY A 165 -41.70 30.17 -7.19
N ASP A 166 -41.81 29.83 -5.90
CA ASP A 166 -42.70 30.47 -4.93
C ASP A 166 -42.26 31.90 -4.60
N LYS A 167 -40.96 32.20 -4.75
CA LYS A 167 -40.38 33.53 -4.60
C LYS A 167 -39.44 33.80 -5.77
N ALA A 168 -39.54 34.98 -6.37
CA ALA A 168 -38.68 35.40 -7.46
C ALA A 168 -38.48 36.92 -7.44
N PRO A 169 -37.25 37.41 -7.64
CA PRO A 169 -37.00 38.85 -7.72
C PRO A 169 -37.64 39.44 -8.98
N VAL A 170 -38.31 40.58 -8.81
CA VAL A 170 -38.94 41.31 -9.91
C VAL A 170 -38.14 42.54 -10.31
N THR A 171 -37.28 43.06 -9.43
CA THR A 171 -36.46 44.23 -9.73
C THR A 171 -35.31 43.91 -10.67
N PHE A 172 -34.85 44.90 -11.44
CA PHE A 172 -33.70 44.74 -12.33
C PHE A 172 -32.45 44.29 -11.56
N PHE A 173 -32.11 44.98 -10.47
CA PHE A 173 -30.95 44.66 -9.65
C PHE A 173 -31.10 43.34 -8.89
N GLY A 174 -32.33 43.00 -8.44
CA GLY A 174 -32.60 41.71 -7.83
C GLY A 174 -32.42 40.54 -8.82
N ARG A 175 -32.86 40.70 -10.07
CA ARG A 175 -32.61 39.71 -11.13
C ARG A 175 -31.13 39.59 -11.48
N LEU A 176 -30.40 40.70 -11.52
CA LEU A 176 -28.94 40.68 -11.75
C LEU A 176 -28.21 39.92 -10.63
N LEU A 177 -28.56 40.21 -9.37
CA LEU A 177 -28.02 39.50 -8.21
C LEU A 177 -28.40 38.01 -8.25
N ALA A 178 -29.62 37.67 -8.65
CA ALA A 178 -30.06 36.30 -8.76
C ALA A 178 -29.35 35.51 -9.86
N MET A 179 -29.11 36.11 -11.02
CA MET A 179 -28.29 35.49 -12.07
C MET A 179 -26.88 35.19 -11.55
N ALA A 180 -26.23 36.17 -10.90
CA ALA A 180 -24.93 35.96 -10.30
C ALA A 180 -24.96 34.84 -9.25
N TRP A 181 -25.95 34.84 -8.37
CA TRP A 181 -26.13 33.79 -7.35
C TRP A 181 -26.30 32.40 -7.96
N MET A 182 -27.09 32.24 -9.01
CA MET A 182 -27.29 30.94 -9.67
C MET A 182 -25.96 30.36 -10.19
N PHE A 183 -25.12 31.17 -10.84
CA PHE A 183 -23.79 30.72 -11.29
C PHE A 183 -22.86 30.40 -10.12
N THR A 184 -22.78 31.28 -9.12
CA THR A 184 -21.93 31.07 -7.94
C THR A 184 -22.36 29.82 -7.16
N ALA A 185 -23.65 29.62 -6.94
CA ALA A 185 -24.18 28.47 -6.23
C ALA A 185 -23.84 27.14 -6.93
N LEU A 186 -23.95 27.11 -8.26
CA LEU A 186 -23.58 25.93 -9.06
C LEU A 186 -22.09 25.62 -8.94
N ILE A 187 -21.22 26.62 -9.01
CA ILE A 187 -19.77 26.46 -8.85
C ILE A 187 -19.44 25.99 -7.43
N LEU A 188 -20.04 26.59 -6.40
CA LEU A 188 -19.82 26.20 -5.00
C LEU A 188 -20.27 24.76 -4.73
N ALA A 189 -21.42 24.34 -5.25
CA ALA A 189 -21.91 22.97 -5.13
C ALA A 189 -20.97 21.95 -5.82
N ALA A 190 -20.47 22.29 -7.01
CA ALA A 190 -19.52 21.46 -7.74
C ALA A 190 -18.19 21.29 -6.99
N ILE A 191 -17.62 22.40 -6.51
CA ILE A 191 -16.37 22.39 -5.73
C ILE A 191 -16.55 21.58 -4.44
N THR A 192 -17.66 21.78 -3.73
CA THR A 192 -17.93 21.03 -2.48
C THR A 192 -18.00 19.53 -2.75
N THR A 193 -18.73 19.12 -3.79
CA THR A 193 -18.80 17.71 -4.20
C THR A 193 -17.42 17.15 -4.54
N ALA A 194 -16.60 17.90 -5.30
CA ALA A 194 -15.25 17.47 -5.67
C ALA A 194 -14.33 17.31 -4.45
N GLN A 195 -14.41 18.23 -3.48
CA GLN A 195 -13.62 18.16 -2.25
C GLN A 195 -14.06 17.03 -1.32
N LEU A 196 -15.37 16.77 -1.20
CA LEU A 196 -15.88 15.61 -0.47
C LEU A 196 -15.38 14.30 -1.09
N ALA A 197 -15.42 14.20 -2.42
CA ALA A 197 -14.90 13.03 -3.13
C ALA A 197 -13.38 12.87 -2.92
N ALA A 198 -12.60 13.95 -3.03
CA ALA A 198 -11.15 13.91 -2.79
C ALA A 198 -10.80 13.51 -1.35
N GLY A 199 -11.52 14.05 -0.36
CA GLY A 199 -11.34 13.69 1.06
C GLY A 199 -11.68 12.22 1.34
N LEU A 200 -12.75 11.70 0.73
CA LEU A 200 -13.10 10.28 0.82
C LEU A 200 -12.01 9.41 0.21
N THR A 201 -11.57 9.72 -1.02
CA THR A 201 -10.49 8.97 -1.68
C THR A 201 -9.20 8.97 -0.87
N SER A 202 -8.81 10.12 -0.28
CA SER A 202 -7.66 10.21 0.61
C SER A 202 -7.84 9.38 1.89
N SER A 203 -9.06 9.26 2.40
CA SER A 203 -9.36 8.46 3.58
C SER A 203 -9.48 6.96 3.28
N LEU A 204 -9.66 6.59 2.02
CA LEU A 204 -9.56 5.21 1.53
C LEU A 204 -8.10 4.83 1.20
N HIS A 205 -7.25 5.81 0.89
CA HIS A 205 -5.79 5.66 0.84
C HIS A 205 -5.20 5.66 2.26
N THR A 206 -5.66 4.75 3.12
CA THR A 206 -5.02 4.51 4.41
C THR A 206 -4.03 3.36 4.28
N ASN A 207 -2.84 3.65 3.79
CA ASN A 207 -1.69 2.89 4.26
C ASN A 207 -1.50 3.29 5.73
N PHE A 208 -1.90 2.42 6.65
CA PHE A 208 -1.79 2.72 8.09
C PHE A 208 -0.32 2.93 8.53
N VAL A 209 0.62 2.46 7.71
CA VAL A 209 2.06 2.54 7.92
C VAL A 209 2.71 3.04 6.64
N ASP A 210 3.06 4.33 6.59
CA ASP A 210 3.85 4.91 5.48
C ASP A 210 5.31 5.12 5.92
N ASN A 211 5.59 5.14 7.22
CA ASN A 211 6.92 5.30 7.78
C ASN A 211 7.21 4.21 8.81
N ILE A 212 8.49 3.84 8.96
CA ILE A 212 8.97 2.89 9.96
C ILE A 212 8.51 3.27 11.39
N ARG A 213 8.37 4.58 11.68
CA ARG A 213 7.94 5.06 13.01
C ARG A 213 6.50 4.69 13.33
N ASP A 214 5.65 4.51 12.34
CA ASP A 214 4.23 4.18 12.52
C ASP A 214 4.08 2.75 13.09
N LEU A 215 5.08 1.90 12.89
CA LEU A 215 5.16 0.56 13.49
C LEU A 215 5.33 0.58 15.01
N SER A 216 5.86 1.65 15.59
CA SER A 216 6.15 1.70 17.04
C SER A 216 4.89 1.72 17.92
N GLY A 217 3.74 2.12 17.37
CA GLY A 217 2.45 2.13 18.05
C GLY A 217 1.63 0.86 17.85
N LEU A 218 2.15 -0.13 17.14
CA LEU A 218 1.44 -1.34 16.70
C LEU A 218 1.99 -2.59 17.37
N THR A 219 1.14 -3.61 17.44
CA THR A 219 1.57 -4.98 17.73
C THR A 219 2.15 -5.57 16.45
N VAL A 220 3.49 -5.55 16.34
CA VAL A 220 4.19 -6.00 15.14
C VAL A 220 4.54 -7.48 15.24
N GLY A 221 4.24 -8.25 14.21
CA GLY A 221 4.69 -9.61 14.01
C GLY A 221 5.88 -9.69 13.05
N THR A 222 6.73 -10.70 13.21
CA THR A 222 7.77 -11.05 12.21
C THR A 222 8.14 -12.53 12.32
N ILE A 223 9.03 -13.00 11.45
CA ILE A 223 9.48 -14.40 11.47
C ILE A 223 10.70 -14.56 12.38
N THR A 224 10.71 -15.62 13.18
CA THR A 224 11.81 -15.96 14.10
C THR A 224 13.14 -16.05 13.37
N GLU A 225 14.20 -15.52 13.98
CA GLU A 225 15.59 -15.56 13.45
C GLU A 225 15.76 -15.01 12.02
N SER A 226 14.88 -14.08 11.61
CA SER A 226 14.94 -13.48 10.29
C SER A 226 15.70 -12.14 10.25
N PRO A 227 16.16 -11.71 9.06
CA PRO A 227 16.69 -10.36 8.85
C PRO A 227 15.71 -9.25 9.28
N ALA A 228 14.41 -9.47 9.09
CA ALA A 228 13.37 -8.56 9.55
C ALA A 228 13.34 -8.45 11.09
N ALA A 229 13.44 -9.57 11.79
CA ALA A 229 13.51 -9.59 13.25
C ALA A 229 14.75 -8.86 13.79
N ALA A 230 15.91 -9.06 13.15
CA ALA A 230 17.14 -8.37 13.52
C ALA A 230 17.00 -6.84 13.38
N GLU A 231 16.39 -6.37 12.29
CA GLU A 231 16.20 -4.93 12.05
C GLU A 231 15.21 -4.30 13.02
N LEU A 232 14.06 -4.94 13.24
CA LEU A 232 13.06 -4.44 14.17
C LEU A 232 13.64 -4.35 15.59
N GLY A 233 14.54 -5.28 15.95
CA GLY A 233 15.33 -5.22 17.17
C GLY A 233 16.25 -3.99 17.23
N LEU A 234 16.97 -3.66 16.16
CA LEU A 234 17.80 -2.44 16.08
C LEU A 234 16.98 -1.15 16.21
N LEU A 235 15.74 -1.18 15.72
CA LEU A 235 14.79 -0.07 15.79
C LEU A 235 14.04 0.02 17.13
N ASN A 236 14.31 -0.87 18.10
CA ASN A 236 13.60 -1.00 19.38
C ASN A 236 12.08 -1.18 19.23
N ILE A 237 11.63 -1.87 18.18
CA ILE A 237 10.24 -2.23 18.00
C ILE A 237 10.01 -3.60 18.65
N SER A 238 9.05 -3.69 19.57
CA SER A 238 8.70 -4.97 20.20
C SER A 238 7.94 -5.84 19.19
N VAL A 239 8.41 -7.06 18.97
CA VAL A 239 7.85 -7.96 17.95
C VAL A 239 7.35 -9.27 18.55
N THR A 240 6.29 -9.81 17.96
CA THR A 240 5.83 -11.19 18.17
C THR A 240 6.42 -12.06 17.06
N SER A 241 7.22 -13.05 17.43
CA SER A 241 7.88 -13.93 16.45
C SER A 241 7.02 -15.13 16.10
N PHE A 242 7.00 -15.49 14.81
CA PHE A 242 6.30 -16.65 14.26
C PHE A 242 7.27 -17.56 13.52
N ASP A 243 7.00 -18.85 13.49
CA ASP A 243 7.87 -19.82 12.80
C ASP A 243 7.69 -19.83 11.27
N THR A 244 6.52 -19.41 10.78
CA THR A 244 6.20 -19.40 9.35
C THR A 244 5.43 -18.15 8.95
N VAL A 245 5.55 -17.76 7.68
CA VAL A 245 4.82 -16.61 7.12
C VAL A 245 3.30 -16.82 7.21
N SER A 246 2.82 -18.04 6.93
CA SER A 246 1.39 -18.38 7.07
C SER A 246 0.90 -18.15 8.50
N ALA A 247 1.63 -18.62 9.51
CA ALA A 247 1.23 -18.42 10.90
C ALA A 247 1.18 -16.93 11.29
N GLY A 248 2.12 -16.13 10.78
CA GLY A 248 2.10 -14.68 10.97
C GLY A 248 0.94 -13.98 10.27
N LEU A 249 0.57 -14.42 9.06
CA LEU A 249 -0.56 -13.87 8.31
C LEU A 249 -1.91 -14.30 8.90
N ASP A 250 -2.02 -15.53 9.41
CA ASP A 250 -3.21 -16.01 10.12
C ASP A 250 -3.42 -15.21 11.43
N ALA A 251 -2.33 -14.95 12.17
CA ALA A 251 -2.36 -14.11 13.35
C ALA A 251 -2.67 -12.64 13.03
N LEU A 252 -2.23 -12.17 11.85
CA LEU A 252 -2.65 -10.88 11.33
C LEU A 252 -4.16 -10.91 11.12
N GLU A 253 -4.72 -11.84 10.34
CA GLU A 253 -6.16 -11.97 10.06
C GLU A 253 -7.04 -12.10 11.32
N SER A 254 -6.59 -12.84 12.33
CA SER A 254 -7.31 -13.06 13.61
C SER A 254 -7.34 -11.86 14.56
N HIS A 255 -6.62 -10.76 14.25
CA HIS A 255 -6.43 -9.58 15.10
C HIS A 255 -5.52 -9.80 16.32
N ASP A 256 -4.66 -10.82 16.29
CA ASP A 256 -3.64 -11.03 17.33
C ASP A 256 -2.46 -10.07 17.16
N ILE A 257 -2.20 -9.63 15.93
CA ILE A 257 -1.23 -8.58 15.59
C ILE A 257 -1.86 -7.52 14.67
N ASP A 258 -1.27 -6.33 14.65
CA ASP A 258 -1.73 -5.20 13.84
C ASP A 258 -0.99 -5.11 12.49
N ALA A 259 0.25 -5.58 12.44
CA ALA A 259 1.11 -5.55 11.25
C ALA A 259 2.07 -6.74 11.24
N LEU A 260 2.32 -7.33 10.06
CA LEU A 260 3.35 -8.35 9.88
C LEU A 260 4.47 -7.78 8.99
N VAL A 261 5.70 -7.77 9.49
CA VAL A 261 6.88 -7.27 8.80
C VAL A 261 7.77 -8.43 8.38
N TYR A 262 8.03 -8.55 7.08
CA TYR A 262 8.89 -9.58 6.51
C TYR A 262 9.34 -9.19 5.10
N ASP A 263 10.05 -10.09 4.40
CA ASP A 263 10.44 -9.87 3.01
C ASP A 263 9.22 -9.56 2.14
N ARG A 264 9.32 -8.46 1.38
CA ARG A 264 8.20 -7.94 0.59
C ARG A 264 7.73 -8.91 -0.48
N ALA A 265 8.65 -9.56 -1.20
CA ALA A 265 8.28 -10.48 -2.28
C ALA A 265 7.59 -11.73 -1.72
N ILE A 266 8.06 -12.23 -0.57
CA ILE A 266 7.43 -13.37 0.12
C ILE A 266 6.04 -12.98 0.65
N LEU A 267 5.90 -11.81 1.26
CA LEU A 267 4.60 -11.31 1.73
C LEU A 267 3.64 -11.13 0.56
N GLN A 268 4.06 -10.45 -0.50
CA GLN A 268 3.24 -10.23 -1.69
C GLN A 268 2.71 -11.54 -2.27
N TRP A 269 3.59 -12.54 -2.43
CA TRP A 269 3.19 -13.86 -2.92
C TRP A 269 2.23 -14.58 -1.97
N SER A 270 2.45 -14.46 -0.66
CA SER A 270 1.65 -15.17 0.33
C SER A 270 0.25 -14.56 0.49
N LEU A 271 0.14 -13.24 0.31
CA LEU A 271 -1.09 -12.47 0.44
C LEU A 271 -2.14 -12.84 -0.62
N ASP A 272 -1.78 -13.42 -1.76
CA ASP A 272 -2.74 -13.92 -2.77
C ASP A 272 -3.76 -14.92 -2.19
N ASN A 273 -3.43 -15.57 -1.07
CA ASN A 273 -4.32 -16.51 -0.38
C ASN A 273 -5.28 -15.83 0.62
N TYR A 274 -5.10 -14.54 0.89
CA TYR A 274 -5.84 -13.75 1.87
C TYR A 274 -6.61 -12.63 1.19
N ARG A 275 -7.88 -12.42 1.57
CA ARG A 275 -8.73 -11.39 0.93
C ARG A 275 -8.70 -10.05 1.64
N ASP A 276 -8.57 -10.09 2.96
CA ASP A 276 -8.72 -8.93 3.83
C ASP A 276 -7.36 -8.41 4.31
N LEU A 277 -6.27 -8.90 3.72
CA LEU A 277 -4.91 -8.45 3.98
C LEU A 277 -4.34 -7.78 2.74
N TYR A 278 -3.52 -6.76 2.93
CA TYR A 278 -2.84 -6.05 1.85
C TYR A 278 -1.42 -5.70 2.25
N LEU A 279 -0.58 -5.51 1.24
CA LEU A 279 0.79 -5.05 1.41
C LEU A 279 0.83 -3.53 1.34
N SER A 280 1.39 -2.89 2.38
CA SER A 280 1.59 -1.44 2.37
C SER A 280 2.64 -1.01 1.33
N ASN A 281 2.68 0.30 1.05
CA ASN A 281 3.72 0.89 0.21
C ASN A 281 5.02 1.18 0.98
N LEU A 282 5.07 0.90 2.29
CA LEU A 282 6.30 1.06 3.05
C LEU A 282 7.30 -0.03 2.62
N GLU A 283 8.37 0.43 2.00
CA GLU A 283 9.54 -0.36 1.63
C GLU A 283 10.72 0.17 2.45
N PHE A 284 11.38 -0.71 3.18
CA PHE A 284 12.55 -0.32 3.94
C PHE A 284 13.55 -1.46 4.06
N MET A 285 14.81 -1.05 4.18
CA MET A 285 15.97 -1.91 4.26
C MET A 285 16.06 -2.97 3.13
N GLN A 286 16.93 -2.65 2.18
CA GLN A 286 17.24 -3.52 1.07
C GLN A 286 17.88 -4.83 1.53
N GLN A 287 17.32 -5.95 1.08
CA GLN A 287 17.80 -7.31 1.25
C GLN A 287 18.40 -7.81 -0.06
N ASN A 288 19.64 -8.29 0.00
CA ASN A 288 20.34 -8.82 -1.18
C ASN A 288 20.43 -10.33 -1.09
N TYR A 289 19.85 -11.03 -2.06
CA TYR A 289 19.82 -12.49 -2.14
C TYR A 289 20.86 -12.99 -3.13
N ALA A 290 21.67 -13.95 -2.70
CA ALA A 290 22.78 -14.50 -3.47
C ALA A 290 22.81 -16.04 -3.35
N LEU A 291 23.55 -16.67 -4.26
CA LEU A 291 23.88 -18.09 -4.12
C LEU A 291 24.92 -18.26 -3.02
N ILE A 292 24.77 -19.32 -2.24
CA ILE A 292 25.72 -19.71 -1.20
C ILE A 292 26.74 -20.65 -1.83
N LEU A 293 28.02 -20.31 -1.74
CA LEU A 293 29.14 -21.06 -2.31
C LEU A 293 30.11 -21.48 -1.20
N PRO A 294 30.89 -22.56 -1.42
CA PRO A 294 31.97 -22.91 -0.51
C PRO A 294 32.99 -21.77 -0.39
N LEU A 295 33.55 -21.59 0.81
CA LEU A 295 34.56 -20.57 1.08
C LEU A 295 35.78 -20.75 0.16
N ASN A 296 36.19 -19.68 -0.52
CA ASN A 296 37.28 -19.68 -1.51
C ASN A 296 37.06 -20.60 -2.72
N ASP A 297 35.81 -20.81 -3.16
CA ASP A 297 35.55 -21.62 -4.36
C ASP A 297 36.21 -20.98 -5.61
N PRO A 298 37.14 -21.66 -6.30
CA PRO A 298 37.76 -21.14 -7.51
C PRO A 298 36.76 -20.86 -8.64
N ALA A 299 35.57 -21.48 -8.61
CA ALA A 299 34.50 -21.23 -9.57
C ALA A 299 33.70 -19.95 -9.27
N ARG A 300 33.84 -19.33 -8.09
CA ARG A 300 33.06 -18.14 -7.67
C ARG A 300 33.07 -17.03 -8.71
N ASN A 301 34.24 -16.68 -9.25
CA ASN A 301 34.35 -15.61 -10.25
C ASN A 301 33.62 -15.96 -11.57
N ALA A 302 33.72 -17.20 -12.02
CA ALA A 302 33.02 -17.66 -13.22
C ALA A 302 31.50 -17.69 -13.02
N ILE A 303 31.04 -18.11 -11.84
CA ILE A 303 29.63 -18.09 -11.44
C ILE A 303 29.12 -16.64 -11.41
N ASN A 304 29.85 -15.72 -10.79
CA ASN A 304 29.46 -14.31 -10.72
C ASN A 304 29.32 -13.68 -12.11
N ILE A 305 30.27 -13.92 -13.02
CA ILE A 305 30.16 -13.44 -14.40
C ILE A 305 28.92 -14.02 -15.10
N ALA A 306 28.65 -15.32 -14.91
CA ALA A 306 27.48 -15.96 -15.50
C ALA A 306 26.15 -15.44 -14.93
N ILE A 307 26.10 -15.09 -13.64
CA ILE A 307 24.95 -14.41 -13.01
C ILE A 307 24.75 -13.07 -13.69
N LEU A 308 25.76 -12.19 -13.71
CA LEU A 308 25.64 -10.86 -14.30
C LEU A 308 25.16 -10.90 -15.76
N GLN A 309 25.74 -11.78 -16.59
CA GLN A 309 25.29 -11.98 -17.97
C GLN A 309 23.84 -12.48 -18.10
N THR A 310 23.35 -13.19 -17.08
CA THR A 310 21.96 -13.64 -17.03
C THR A 310 21.05 -12.49 -16.63
N LEU A 311 21.43 -11.69 -15.63
CA LEU A 311 20.66 -10.51 -15.18
C LEU A 311 20.51 -9.46 -16.29
N GLU A 312 21.54 -9.30 -17.13
CA GLU A 312 21.51 -8.39 -18.29
C GLU A 312 20.61 -8.87 -19.45
N SER A 313 20.08 -10.09 -19.38
CA SER A 313 19.27 -10.66 -20.46
C SER A 313 17.79 -10.24 -20.39
N GLN A 314 17.15 -10.11 -21.55
CA GLN A 314 15.69 -9.87 -21.62
C GLN A 314 14.89 -11.00 -20.97
N GLN A 315 15.37 -12.24 -21.09
CA GLN A 315 14.69 -13.39 -20.49
C GLN A 315 14.60 -13.26 -18.96
N TRP A 316 15.64 -12.73 -18.32
CA TRP A 316 15.62 -12.51 -16.87
C TRP A 316 14.60 -11.47 -16.44
N HIS A 317 14.44 -10.38 -17.21
CA HIS A 317 13.42 -9.37 -16.94
C HIS A 317 12.00 -9.98 -16.97
N LEU A 318 11.71 -10.84 -17.95
CA LEU A 318 10.42 -11.55 -18.01
C LEU A 318 10.21 -12.53 -16.85
N ILE A 319 11.28 -13.14 -16.34
CA ILE A 319 11.23 -14.03 -15.17
C ILE A 319 10.90 -13.21 -13.92
N LEU A 320 11.56 -12.07 -13.71
CA LEU A 320 11.25 -11.17 -12.59
C LEU A 320 9.82 -10.68 -12.63
N GLU A 321 9.34 -10.22 -13.79
CA GLU A 321 7.95 -9.80 -13.96
C GLU A 321 6.96 -10.91 -13.60
N ARG A 322 7.26 -12.16 -13.94
CA ARG A 322 6.40 -13.31 -13.68
C ARG A 322 6.26 -13.62 -12.19
N TYR A 323 7.35 -13.56 -11.42
CA TYR A 323 7.38 -14.02 -10.03
C TYR A 323 7.25 -12.91 -8.98
N VAL A 324 7.69 -11.70 -9.30
CA VAL A 324 7.78 -10.59 -8.33
C VAL A 324 6.77 -9.48 -8.67
N GLU A 325 6.66 -9.08 -9.94
CA GLU A 325 5.84 -7.91 -10.29
C GLU A 325 4.36 -8.23 -10.58
N ASN A 326 4.04 -9.41 -11.12
CA ASN A 326 2.64 -9.77 -11.48
C ASN A 326 1.78 -10.32 -10.33
N GLY A 327 2.31 -10.48 -9.11
CA GLY A 327 1.53 -10.82 -7.91
C GLY A 327 0.76 -9.63 -7.30
N ALA A 328 0.74 -8.47 -7.97
CA ALA A 328 0.05 -7.25 -7.53
C ALA A 328 -1.30 -7.06 -8.24
N ARG A 329 -2.13 -8.10 -8.33
CA ARG A 329 -3.49 -8.00 -8.91
C ARG A 329 -4.58 -8.00 -7.86
#